data_AF-A0AA37BLZ4-F1
#
_entry.id   AF-A0AA37BLZ4-F1
#
_cell.length_a   1.000
_cell.length_b   1.000
_cell.length_c   1.000
_cell.angle_alpha   90.00
_cell.angle_beta   90.00
_cell.angle_gamma   90.00
#
_symmetry.space_group_name_H-M   'P 1'
#
loop_
_entity.id
_entity.type
_entity.pdbx_description
1 polymer ?
#
loop_
_entity_poly.entity_id
_entity_poly.type
_entity_poly.pdbx_seq_one_letter_code
_entity_poly.pdbx_strand_id
1 'polypeptide(L)'
;MSVRQFGRPEEPGVSILGVTVPDLSGNPGMSGSPDALGGPGLPAPSGAPGGPRPSGTPGLSGSSGAPGRPGPPDASGAPGSSRASDGPGSSGASGAPGLPGRSRSDACPGALQTHAAADGGLARIRVPGGRLPSARLRELARAAAECGTGVIELTSRANVQVRGLGEESGFAARMAEAGLLPSPTHERVRNILASPLAGCDGRGLLDAGPLVAELDRSLCARPELAALPGRFLFAVDDGRGDVAGLGADAGILPLAPDLVAVLVAGADSGLRVPVSEAVPALLAVAGAFLAELAGSGVAVWRIGELPGGSGRVVARVRAEVAGSAVTLAGASAAARVETPAGASATAPVETPAGTAAPLPATDAGAGAELGEPVAPHPAARGPVGVIEPVRGHGDRKEDGDGGGDPGDRVALGIAVPLGRLTAAQAELLAGLANEVRLTPWRGVVVPGLTRAEAAEAAVRLAGAGLVTDPDSPWTGVSACTGRPGCAKSLADVRADAASVIGLVEADAASRSMRSPGTGTLPVHWAGCGRRCGRPAGRVVDVVATGDGYRVDADGLSLSCADIGQTAAAVAAARGET
;
A
#
# COMPACT_ATOMS: atom_id res chain seq x y z
N MET A 1 51.11 -35.64 51.26
CA MET A 1 50.53 -35.66 49.90
C MET A 1 49.32 -36.57 49.92
N SER A 2 48.10 -36.03 49.83
CA SER A 2 46.89 -36.82 49.73
C SER A 2 45.78 -36.02 49.04
N VAL A 3 45.13 -36.70 48.11
CA VAL A 3 44.03 -36.28 47.22
C VAL A 3 42.71 -36.32 48.00
N ARG A 4 41.76 -35.41 47.70
CA ARG A 4 40.31 -35.66 47.84
C ARG A 4 39.49 -34.99 46.73
N GLN A 5 38.67 -35.82 46.09
CA GLN A 5 37.57 -35.54 45.16
C GLN A 5 36.40 -34.76 45.82
N PHE A 6 35.56 -34.12 45.00
CA PHE A 6 34.08 -34.08 44.95
C PHE A 6 33.71 -33.20 43.74
N GLY A 7 32.73 -33.38 42.85
CA GLY A 7 31.57 -34.26 42.69
C GLY A 7 30.61 -33.51 41.73
N ARG A 8 30.08 -34.16 40.68
CA ARG A 8 29.06 -33.62 39.74
C ARG A 8 27.64 -33.74 40.31
N PRO A 9 26.67 -32.94 39.80
CA PRO A 9 25.34 -33.46 39.45
C PRO A 9 24.93 -33.02 38.02
N GLU A 10 24.55 -33.94 37.12
CA GLU A 10 23.20 -34.45 36.80
C GLU A 10 22.37 -33.53 35.87
N GLU A 11 22.16 -34.00 34.64
CA GLU A 11 21.20 -33.47 33.66
C GLU A 11 20.00 -34.41 33.54
N PRO A 12 18.77 -33.90 33.31
CA PRO A 12 17.64 -34.71 32.90
C PRO A 12 17.53 -34.78 31.37
N GLY A 13 17.41 -36.01 30.85
CA GLY A 13 17.22 -36.28 29.43
C GLY A 13 15.78 -36.05 28.94
N VAL A 14 15.67 -35.76 27.65
CA VAL A 14 14.45 -35.98 26.86
C VAL A 14 14.84 -36.66 25.54
N SER A 15 14.12 -37.74 25.27
CA SER A 15 14.29 -38.69 24.18
C SER A 15 13.75 -38.12 22.85
N ILE A 16 14.53 -38.22 21.77
CA ILE A 16 14.03 -38.04 20.39
C ILE A 16 14.27 -39.35 19.64
N LEU A 17 13.15 -39.96 19.23
CA LEU A 17 13.07 -41.10 18.33
C LEU A 17 13.68 -40.75 16.97
N GLY A 18 14.59 -41.61 16.50
CA GLY A 18 15.38 -41.41 15.31
C GLY A 18 14.65 -41.67 13.99
N VAL A 19 15.17 -41.02 12.95
CA VAL A 19 15.26 -41.57 11.60
C VAL A 19 16.65 -41.24 11.06
N THR A 20 17.36 -42.28 10.66
CA THR A 20 18.72 -42.30 10.14
C THR A 20 18.76 -41.72 8.72
N VAL A 21 19.62 -40.73 8.48
CA VAL A 21 20.05 -40.32 7.13
C VAL A 21 21.36 -41.05 6.80
N PRO A 22 21.47 -41.79 5.68
CA PRO A 22 22.75 -42.30 5.24
C PRO A 22 23.52 -41.21 4.48
N ASP A 23 24.74 -41.01 4.96
CA ASP A 23 25.85 -40.28 4.36
C ASP A 23 26.24 -40.95 3.02
N LEU A 24 26.32 -40.18 1.93
CA LEU A 24 26.92 -40.61 0.67
C LEU A 24 27.83 -39.51 0.12
N SER A 25 29.09 -39.63 0.53
CA SER A 25 30.25 -39.17 -0.21
C SER A 25 30.45 -40.01 -1.47
N GLY A 26 30.93 -39.38 -2.55
CA GLY A 26 31.52 -40.08 -3.69
C GLY A 26 30.84 -39.81 -5.03
N ASN A 27 31.32 -38.78 -5.72
CA ASN A 27 31.09 -38.55 -7.14
C ASN A 27 32.17 -39.30 -7.94
N PRO A 28 31.82 -40.16 -8.91
CA PRO A 28 32.67 -40.28 -10.09
C PRO A 28 31.86 -40.29 -11.41
N GLY A 29 32.33 -39.46 -12.34
CA GLY A 29 32.45 -39.78 -13.78
C GLY A 29 31.18 -40.13 -14.55
N MET A 30 30.66 -39.16 -15.30
CA MET A 30 29.75 -39.44 -16.43
C MET A 30 30.54 -40.02 -17.60
N SER A 31 30.28 -41.30 -17.91
CA SER A 31 30.54 -41.91 -19.21
C SER A 31 29.30 -41.76 -20.11
N GLY A 32 29.56 -41.58 -21.41
CA GLY A 32 28.55 -41.32 -22.43
C GLY A 32 27.57 -42.47 -22.68
N SER A 33 26.41 -42.13 -23.23
CA SER A 33 25.47 -43.08 -23.84
C SER A 33 25.38 -42.84 -25.35
N PRO A 34 25.34 -43.92 -26.16
CA PRO A 34 25.28 -43.86 -27.62
C PRO A 34 23.84 -43.86 -28.17
N ASP A 35 23.74 -43.35 -29.39
CA ASP A 35 22.79 -43.60 -30.49
C ASP A 35 21.46 -44.33 -30.22
N ALA A 36 20.36 -43.67 -30.58
CA ALA A 36 19.15 -44.33 -31.08
C ALA A 36 18.39 -43.45 -32.09
N LEU A 37 18.67 -43.72 -33.37
CA LEU A 37 17.74 -43.92 -34.50
C LEU A 37 16.62 -42.91 -34.78
N GLY A 38 16.74 -42.26 -35.94
CA GLY A 38 15.71 -41.44 -36.55
C GLY A 38 14.67 -42.19 -37.40
N GLY A 39 13.67 -41.40 -37.81
CA GLY A 39 12.69 -41.70 -38.86
C GLY A 39 11.44 -40.81 -38.71
N PRO A 40 10.63 -40.63 -39.77
CA PRO A 40 10.94 -39.93 -41.01
C PRO A 40 10.12 -38.62 -41.12
N GLY A 41 10.66 -37.62 -41.82
CA GLY A 41 9.92 -36.39 -42.16
C GLY A 41 9.18 -36.51 -43.49
N LEU A 42 8.00 -35.90 -43.59
CA LEU A 42 7.29 -35.43 -44.80
C LEU A 42 6.07 -34.59 -44.36
N PRO A 43 5.47 -33.74 -45.21
CA PRO A 43 6.03 -32.71 -46.08
C PRO A 43 5.39 -31.32 -45.80
N ALA A 44 6.04 -30.26 -46.30
CA ALA A 44 5.46 -28.91 -46.29
C ALA A 44 4.29 -28.79 -47.28
N PRO A 45 3.15 -28.16 -46.93
CA PRO A 45 2.19 -27.73 -47.92
C PRO A 45 2.61 -26.41 -48.56
N SER A 46 2.67 -26.49 -49.89
CA SER A 46 2.76 -25.45 -50.91
C SER A 46 1.99 -24.15 -50.62
N GLY A 47 2.61 -23.04 -51.04
CA GLY A 47 2.04 -21.70 -51.00
C GLY A 47 0.72 -21.55 -51.78
N ALA A 48 -0.11 -20.66 -51.25
CA ALA A 48 -1.29 -20.12 -51.91
C ALA A 48 -1.08 -18.61 -52.21
N PRO A 49 -1.72 -18.07 -53.25
CA PRO A 49 -1.25 -16.92 -54.02
C PRO A 49 -1.54 -15.57 -53.37
N GLY A 50 -0.74 -14.57 -53.75
CA GLY A 50 -0.90 -13.18 -53.32
C GLY A 50 -2.26 -12.59 -53.69
N GLY A 51 -2.97 -12.11 -52.66
CA GLY A 51 -4.14 -11.24 -52.78
C GLY A 51 -3.75 -9.75 -52.82
N PRO A 52 -4.61 -8.89 -53.39
CA PRO A 52 -4.22 -7.58 -53.88
C PRO A 52 -3.96 -6.56 -52.77
N ARG A 53 -3.05 -5.61 -53.07
CA ARG A 53 -2.77 -4.42 -52.26
C ARG A 53 -4.08 -3.66 -51.96
N PRO A 54 -4.36 -3.25 -50.71
CA PRO A 54 -5.34 -2.19 -50.49
C PRO A 54 -4.79 -0.87 -51.05
N SER A 55 -5.59 -0.29 -51.92
CA SER A 55 -5.48 1.07 -52.45
C SER A 55 -5.29 2.09 -51.32
N GLY A 56 -4.37 3.04 -51.54
CA GLY A 56 -4.13 4.15 -50.62
C GLY A 56 -5.41 4.94 -50.33
N THR A 57 -5.62 5.25 -49.06
CA THR A 57 -6.61 6.22 -48.63
C THR A 57 -6.14 7.63 -49.03
N PRO A 58 -7.01 8.48 -49.61
CA PRO A 58 -6.67 9.87 -49.88
C PRO A 58 -6.40 10.62 -48.58
N GLY A 59 -5.38 11.47 -48.59
CA GLY A 59 -5.03 12.32 -47.45
C GLY A 59 -6.22 13.18 -47.01
N LEU A 60 -6.49 13.18 -45.71
CA LEU A 60 -7.42 14.11 -45.11
C LEU A 60 -6.79 15.51 -45.16
N SER A 61 -7.45 16.38 -45.91
CA SER A 61 -7.26 17.83 -45.95
C SER A 61 -7.29 18.41 -44.53
N GLY A 62 -6.30 19.24 -44.21
CA GLY A 62 -6.17 19.91 -42.92
C GLY A 62 -7.41 20.74 -42.59
N SER A 63 -7.93 20.55 -41.39
CA SER A 63 -8.92 21.45 -40.81
C SER A 63 -8.24 22.75 -40.39
N SER A 64 -8.63 23.84 -41.05
CA SER A 64 -8.37 25.23 -40.70
C SER A 64 -8.63 25.51 -39.22
N GLY A 65 -7.64 26.10 -38.55
CA GLY A 65 -7.73 26.52 -37.15
C GLY A 65 -8.82 27.58 -36.93
N ALA A 66 -9.45 27.50 -35.76
CA ALA A 66 -10.42 28.50 -35.31
C ALA A 66 -9.73 29.86 -35.06
N PRO A 67 -10.39 30.99 -35.39
CA PRO A 67 -9.80 32.32 -35.27
C PRO A 67 -9.66 32.74 -33.80
N GLY A 68 -8.49 33.28 -33.46
CA GLY A 68 -8.19 33.87 -32.16
C GLY A 68 -9.03 35.11 -31.87
N ARG A 69 -9.39 35.30 -30.59
CA ARG A 69 -10.07 36.50 -30.10
C ARG A 69 -9.14 37.74 -30.20
N PRO A 70 -9.66 38.94 -30.54
CA PRO A 70 -8.86 40.15 -30.64
C PRO A 70 -8.45 40.66 -29.25
N GLY A 71 -7.17 41.01 -29.10
CA GLY A 71 -6.69 41.84 -28.00
C GLY A 71 -7.02 43.33 -28.22
N PRO A 72 -7.10 44.14 -27.15
CA PRO A 72 -7.39 45.57 -27.26
C PRO A 72 -6.15 46.35 -27.78
N PRO A 73 -6.35 47.48 -28.49
CA PRO A 73 -5.26 48.23 -29.10
C PRO A 73 -4.66 49.34 -28.21
N ASP A 74 -3.36 49.50 -28.42
CA ASP A 74 -2.51 50.70 -28.48
C ASP A 74 -2.33 51.64 -27.28
N ALA A 75 -1.07 51.73 -26.85
CA ALA A 75 -0.42 53.01 -26.53
C ALA A 75 1.11 52.95 -26.75
N SER A 76 1.53 53.56 -27.87
CA SER A 76 2.68 54.47 -28.02
C SER A 76 4.10 54.02 -27.66
N GLY A 77 4.96 53.98 -28.68
CA GLY A 77 6.40 53.70 -28.57
C GLY A 77 7.30 54.91 -28.28
N ALA A 78 8.58 54.62 -28.04
CA ALA A 78 9.75 55.49 -28.25
C ALA A 78 11.02 54.61 -28.43
N PRO A 79 12.09 55.09 -29.11
CA PRO A 79 12.97 54.24 -29.92
C PRO A 79 14.37 53.95 -29.33
N GLY A 80 14.92 52.80 -29.73
CA GLY A 80 16.32 52.55 -30.14
C GLY A 80 17.50 52.81 -29.19
N SER A 81 18.26 51.75 -28.87
CA SER A 81 19.73 51.77 -28.98
C SER A 81 20.32 50.35 -29.09
N SER A 82 21.56 50.31 -29.53
CA SER A 82 22.34 49.28 -30.23
C SER A 82 22.79 48.03 -29.46
N ARG A 83 22.94 46.93 -30.22
CA ARG A 83 23.92 45.81 -30.16
C ARG A 83 24.74 45.61 -28.87
N ALA A 84 24.64 44.41 -28.30
CA ALA A 84 25.78 43.59 -27.87
C ALA A 84 25.37 42.10 -27.79
N SER A 85 26.21 41.23 -28.33
CA SER A 85 26.19 39.77 -28.23
C SER A 85 26.51 39.29 -26.82
N ASP A 86 25.86 38.23 -26.32
CA ASP A 86 26.41 37.16 -25.45
C ASP A 86 25.33 36.16 -24.94
N GLY A 87 25.66 34.86 -24.97
CA GLY A 87 25.28 33.86 -23.94
C GLY A 87 23.93 33.11 -24.01
N PRO A 88 23.89 31.78 -23.73
CA PRO A 88 22.64 31.03 -23.58
C PRO A 88 21.91 31.40 -22.27
N GLY A 89 20.58 31.55 -22.39
CA GLY A 89 19.70 32.19 -21.43
C GLY A 89 19.70 31.62 -20.01
N SER A 90 19.91 32.53 -19.05
CA SER A 90 19.68 32.33 -17.63
C SER A 90 18.19 32.33 -17.28
N SER A 91 17.80 31.36 -16.48
CA SER A 91 16.78 31.40 -15.42
C SER A 91 16.05 32.74 -15.21
N GLY A 92 14.75 32.76 -15.52
CA GLY A 92 13.82 33.83 -15.15
C GLY A 92 13.51 33.81 -13.65
N ALA A 93 13.55 34.99 -13.05
CA ALA A 93 13.60 35.27 -11.63
C ALA A 93 12.28 35.03 -10.86
N SER A 94 12.48 34.77 -9.58
CA SER A 94 11.51 34.57 -8.50
C SER A 94 10.53 35.72 -8.31
N GLY A 95 9.24 35.40 -8.28
CA GLY A 95 8.24 36.18 -7.55
C GLY A 95 8.26 35.82 -6.07
N ALA A 96 7.97 36.80 -5.20
CA ALA A 96 7.96 36.69 -3.74
C ALA A 96 7.01 35.58 -3.21
N PRO A 97 7.26 35.03 -2.00
CA PRO A 97 6.59 33.80 -1.54
C PRO A 97 5.17 34.09 -1.05
N GLY A 98 4.18 33.82 -1.90
CA GLY A 98 2.83 33.50 -1.46
C GLY A 98 2.75 32.03 -1.02
N LEU A 99 1.99 31.73 0.03
CA LEU A 99 1.71 30.36 0.48
C LEU A 99 1.30 29.47 -0.72
N PRO A 100 1.87 28.27 -0.90
CA PRO A 100 1.73 27.51 -2.13
C PRO A 100 0.33 26.90 -2.29
N GLY A 101 -0.57 27.66 -2.92
CA GLY A 101 -1.72 27.11 -3.63
C GLY A 101 -1.21 26.29 -4.82
N ARG A 102 -1.37 24.98 -4.76
CA ARG A 102 -0.90 24.03 -5.79
C ARG A 102 -1.63 24.32 -7.12
N SER A 103 -0.93 24.85 -8.12
CA SER A 103 -1.49 25.15 -9.46
C SER A 103 -1.52 23.95 -10.42
N ARG A 104 -1.11 22.74 -9.98
CA ARG A 104 -1.08 21.53 -10.81
C ARG A 104 -2.31 20.67 -10.56
N SER A 105 -2.95 20.24 -11.64
CA SER A 105 -3.97 19.19 -11.64
C SER A 105 -3.44 17.93 -10.96
N ASP A 106 -4.31 17.19 -10.28
CA ASP A 106 -3.96 15.90 -9.70
C ASP A 106 -3.38 14.98 -10.79
N ALA A 107 -2.18 14.46 -10.56
CA ALA A 107 -1.42 13.61 -11.48
C ALA A 107 -1.35 12.16 -10.98
N CYS A 108 -2.31 11.74 -10.16
CA CYS A 108 -2.40 10.37 -9.68
C CYS A 108 -2.57 9.41 -10.89
N PRO A 109 -1.68 8.41 -11.06
CA PRO A 109 -1.81 7.45 -12.13
C PRO A 109 -3.07 6.60 -11.95
N GLY A 110 -3.64 6.24 -13.08
CA GLY A 110 -4.71 5.28 -13.24
C GLY A 110 -4.34 4.15 -14.21
N ALA A 111 -5.28 3.26 -14.49
CA ALA A 111 -5.15 2.22 -15.50
C ALA A 111 -5.37 2.76 -16.92
N LEU A 112 -6.19 3.81 -17.09
CA LEU A 112 -6.41 4.48 -18.38
C LEU A 112 -5.43 5.64 -18.58
N GLN A 113 -5.09 6.34 -17.49
CA GLN A 113 -4.15 7.46 -17.50
C GLN A 113 -2.86 7.06 -16.77
N THR A 114 -1.94 6.45 -17.50
CA THR A 114 -0.63 6.08 -16.95
C THR A 114 0.21 7.31 -16.64
N HIS A 115 1.08 7.20 -15.62
CA HIS A 115 2.09 8.22 -15.36
C HIS A 115 3.38 7.89 -16.11
N ALA A 116 3.99 8.87 -16.79
CA ALA A 116 5.31 8.70 -17.37
C ALA A 116 6.37 8.53 -16.27
N ALA A 117 7.00 7.37 -16.21
CA ALA A 117 8.14 7.08 -15.35
C ALA A 117 9.40 6.82 -16.19
N ALA A 118 10.55 6.71 -15.51
CA ALA A 118 11.84 6.54 -16.19
C ALA A 118 11.96 5.18 -16.90
N ASP A 119 11.21 4.19 -16.43
CA ASP A 119 11.15 2.83 -16.95
C ASP A 119 9.99 2.61 -17.93
N GLY A 120 9.16 3.62 -18.21
CA GLY A 120 7.97 3.54 -19.06
C GLY A 120 6.70 3.98 -18.34
N GLY A 121 5.53 3.69 -18.91
CA GLY A 121 4.24 3.99 -18.30
C GLY A 121 4.04 3.24 -16.98
N LEU A 122 3.51 3.94 -15.97
CA LEU A 122 3.06 3.39 -14.70
C LEU A 122 1.54 3.41 -14.65
N ALA A 123 0.93 2.22 -14.68
CA ALA A 123 -0.49 2.05 -14.40
C ALA A 123 -0.71 1.73 -12.92
N ARG A 124 -1.84 2.19 -12.40
CA ARG A 124 -2.34 1.78 -11.08
C ARG A 124 -3.74 1.22 -11.24
N ILE A 125 -3.98 0.08 -10.60
CA ILE A 125 -5.26 -0.60 -10.63
C ILE A 125 -5.86 -0.52 -9.22
N ARG A 126 -7.12 -0.08 -9.16
CA ARG A 126 -7.90 0.01 -7.93
C ARG A 126 -8.43 -1.36 -7.56
N VAL A 127 -8.24 -1.78 -6.31
CA VAL A 127 -8.72 -3.05 -5.77
C VAL A 127 -9.52 -2.76 -4.50
N PRO A 128 -10.83 -2.47 -4.60
CA PRO A 128 -11.67 -2.14 -3.45
C PRO A 128 -11.57 -3.19 -2.34
N GLY A 129 -11.30 -2.73 -1.12
CA GLY A 129 -11.07 -3.59 0.05
C GLY A 129 -9.82 -4.47 -0.02
N GLY A 130 -8.97 -4.30 -1.04
CA GLY A 130 -7.84 -5.18 -1.32
C GLY A 130 -8.24 -6.57 -1.81
N ARG A 131 -9.53 -6.83 -2.05
CA ARG A 131 -10.03 -8.16 -2.42
C ARG A 131 -9.79 -8.43 -3.90
N LEU A 132 -8.96 -9.43 -4.20
CA LEU A 132 -8.58 -9.76 -5.56
C LEU A 132 -8.89 -11.24 -5.84
N PRO A 133 -9.96 -11.53 -6.62
CA PRO A 133 -10.26 -12.89 -7.05
C PRO A 133 -9.08 -13.51 -7.79
N SER A 134 -8.83 -14.79 -7.56
CA SER A 134 -7.64 -15.47 -8.09
C SER A 134 -7.59 -15.46 -9.62
N ALA A 135 -8.73 -15.57 -10.30
CA ALA A 135 -8.79 -15.43 -11.76
C ALA A 135 -8.27 -14.06 -12.24
N ARG A 136 -8.60 -12.97 -11.53
CA ARG A 136 -8.13 -11.62 -11.85
C ARG A 136 -6.66 -11.42 -11.51
N LEU A 137 -6.17 -12.06 -10.43
CA LEU A 137 -4.74 -12.05 -10.10
C LEU A 137 -3.90 -12.74 -11.19
N ARG A 138 -4.36 -13.88 -11.73
CA ARG A 138 -3.70 -14.55 -12.86
C ARG A 138 -3.65 -13.67 -14.10
N GLU A 139 -4.77 -13.05 -14.45
CA GLU A 139 -4.80 -12.15 -15.60
C GLU A 139 -3.89 -10.94 -15.41
N LEU A 140 -3.87 -10.35 -14.21
CA LEU A 140 -2.93 -9.28 -13.86
C LEU A 140 -1.47 -9.73 -13.97
N ALA A 141 -1.15 -10.96 -13.53
CA ALA A 141 0.20 -11.53 -13.62
C ALA A 141 0.66 -11.70 -15.06
N ARG A 142 -0.20 -12.25 -15.92
CA ARG A 142 0.05 -12.39 -17.36
C ARG A 142 0.22 -11.04 -18.03
N ALA A 143 -0.69 -10.10 -17.77
CA ALA A 143 -0.60 -8.74 -18.30
C ALA A 143 0.65 -8.01 -17.83
N ALA A 144 1.06 -8.16 -16.56
CA ALA A 144 2.30 -7.56 -16.08
C ALA A 144 3.54 -8.13 -16.81
N ALA A 145 3.56 -9.43 -17.11
CA ALA A 145 4.64 -10.11 -17.83
C ALA A 145 4.70 -9.75 -19.31
N GLU A 146 3.56 -9.60 -19.97
CA GLU A 146 3.49 -9.35 -21.41
C GLU A 146 3.56 -7.86 -21.76
N CYS A 147 2.97 -7.00 -20.94
CA CYS A 147 2.82 -5.58 -21.24
C CYS A 147 3.83 -4.68 -20.51
N GLY A 148 4.48 -5.19 -19.45
CA GLY A 148 5.35 -4.41 -18.56
C GLY A 148 6.59 -5.16 -18.11
N THR A 149 7.03 -4.91 -16.88
CA THR A 149 8.28 -5.47 -16.32
C THR A 149 8.15 -6.88 -15.72
N GLY A 150 6.98 -7.53 -15.82
CA GLY A 150 6.72 -8.82 -15.18
C GLY A 150 6.55 -8.77 -13.65
N VAL A 151 6.41 -7.55 -13.11
CA VAL A 151 6.27 -7.32 -11.67
C VAL A 151 5.02 -6.52 -11.36
N ILE A 152 4.27 -7.01 -10.37
CA ILE A 152 3.13 -6.34 -9.74
C ILE A 152 3.63 -5.70 -8.45
N GLU A 153 3.50 -4.37 -8.34
CA GLU A 153 3.86 -3.64 -7.12
C GLU A 153 2.62 -3.43 -6.23
N LEU A 154 2.63 -4.02 -5.05
CA LEU A 154 1.66 -3.77 -3.99
C LEU A 154 1.88 -2.39 -3.38
N THR A 155 0.78 -1.71 -3.07
CA THR A 155 0.81 -0.33 -2.61
C THR A 155 0.35 -0.20 -1.16
N SER A 156 0.71 0.91 -0.51
CA SER A 156 0.28 1.21 0.85
C SER A 156 -1.23 1.47 1.02
N ARG A 157 -2.02 1.22 -0.03
CA ARG A 157 -3.46 1.45 -0.09
C ARG A 157 -4.19 0.23 -0.64
N ALA A 158 -3.58 -0.94 -0.50
CA ALA A 158 -4.11 -2.22 -0.98
C ALA A 158 -4.49 -2.23 -2.49
N ASN A 159 -3.91 -1.32 -3.28
CA ASN A 159 -3.95 -1.36 -4.74
C ASN A 159 -2.72 -2.06 -5.29
N VAL A 160 -2.72 -2.30 -6.60
CA VAL A 160 -1.56 -2.77 -7.37
C VAL A 160 -1.09 -1.73 -8.39
N GLN A 161 0.16 -1.84 -8.80
CA GLN A 161 0.80 -1.02 -9.81
C GLN A 161 1.59 -1.91 -10.78
N VAL A 162 1.59 -1.55 -12.06
CA VAL A 162 2.41 -2.19 -13.10
C VAL A 162 3.21 -1.11 -13.80
N ARG A 163 4.51 -1.36 -13.98
CA ARG A 163 5.48 -0.44 -14.55
C ARG A 163 6.06 -0.97 -15.86
N GLY A 164 6.67 -0.05 -16.60
CA GLY A 164 7.32 -0.34 -17.87
C GLY A 164 6.34 -0.57 -19.01
N LEU A 165 5.16 0.03 -18.92
CA LEU A 165 4.15 -0.07 -19.96
C LEU A 165 4.55 0.79 -21.16
N GLY A 166 4.58 0.19 -22.35
CA GLY A 166 4.65 0.92 -23.61
C GLY A 166 3.31 1.63 -23.93
N GLU A 167 3.36 2.63 -24.81
CA GLU A 167 2.20 3.43 -25.22
C GLU A 167 1.06 2.58 -25.81
N GLU A 168 1.40 1.54 -26.58
CA GLU A 168 0.45 0.62 -27.22
C GLU A 168 0.38 -0.75 -26.53
N SER A 169 0.66 -0.82 -25.23
CA SER A 169 0.77 -2.09 -24.51
C SER A 169 -0.52 -2.92 -24.43
N GLY A 170 -1.68 -2.34 -24.71
CA GLY A 170 -2.99 -3.00 -24.56
C GLY A 170 -3.40 -3.29 -23.11
N PHE A 171 -2.58 -2.90 -22.13
CA PHE A 171 -2.77 -3.23 -20.72
C PHE A 171 -4.13 -2.75 -20.17
N ALA A 172 -4.51 -1.51 -20.49
CA ALA A 172 -5.76 -0.90 -20.04
C ALA A 172 -7.01 -1.69 -20.51
N ALA A 173 -7.01 -2.12 -21.77
CA ALA A 173 -8.12 -2.89 -22.35
C ALA A 173 -8.26 -4.25 -21.65
N ARG A 174 -7.14 -4.95 -21.42
CA ARG A 174 -7.13 -6.22 -20.68
C ARG A 174 -7.63 -6.06 -19.24
N MET A 175 -7.23 -4.99 -18.55
CA MET A 175 -7.73 -4.72 -17.20
C MET A 175 -9.24 -4.46 -17.19
N ALA A 176 -9.78 -3.82 -18.23
CA ALA A 176 -11.22 -3.64 -18.39
C ALA A 176 -11.94 -4.99 -18.61
N GLU A 177 -11.44 -5.82 -19.53
CA GLU A 177 -11.99 -7.16 -19.80
C GLU A 177 -11.95 -8.07 -18.57
N ALA A 178 -10.88 -7.98 -17.76
CA ALA A 178 -10.72 -8.71 -16.51
C ALA A 178 -11.61 -8.20 -15.37
N GLY A 179 -12.34 -7.10 -15.55
CA GLY A 179 -13.13 -6.45 -14.50
C GLY A 179 -12.29 -5.79 -13.41
N LEU A 180 -11.04 -5.43 -13.72
CA LEU A 180 -10.13 -4.65 -12.88
C LEU A 180 -10.19 -3.14 -13.15
N LEU A 181 -11.04 -2.73 -14.09
CA LEU A 181 -11.43 -1.34 -14.33
C LEU A 181 -12.96 -1.20 -14.13
N PRO A 182 -13.47 -1.16 -12.89
CA PRO A 182 -14.91 -1.19 -12.64
C PRO A 182 -15.65 0.05 -13.17
N SER A 183 -14.96 1.20 -13.30
CA SER A 183 -15.53 2.43 -13.85
C SER A 183 -14.43 3.28 -14.52
N PRO A 184 -14.55 3.61 -15.81
CA PRO A 184 -13.60 4.51 -16.49
C PRO A 184 -13.51 5.90 -15.86
N THR A 185 -14.63 6.41 -15.33
CA THR A 185 -14.71 7.77 -14.78
C THR A 185 -14.17 7.85 -13.35
N HIS A 186 -14.23 6.76 -12.59
CA HIS A 186 -13.84 6.72 -11.17
C HIS A 186 -12.52 5.98 -10.91
N GLU A 187 -11.84 5.50 -11.96
CA GLU A 187 -10.62 4.68 -11.83
C GLU A 187 -9.49 5.38 -11.04
N ARG A 188 -9.47 6.72 -11.08
CA ARG A 188 -8.53 7.57 -10.34
C ARG A 188 -8.95 7.88 -8.92
N VAL A 189 -10.24 7.77 -8.57
CA VAL A 189 -10.72 7.98 -7.21
C VAL A 189 -10.02 6.94 -6.33
N ARG A 190 -9.37 7.39 -5.26
CA ARG A 190 -8.47 6.53 -4.48
C ARG A 190 -9.25 5.39 -3.81
N ASN A 191 -8.51 4.35 -3.45
CA ASN A 191 -9.08 3.07 -3.07
C ASN A 191 -9.99 3.14 -1.82
N ILE A 192 -10.77 2.09 -1.62
CA ILE A 192 -11.45 1.80 -0.35
C ILE A 192 -10.56 0.80 0.40
N LEU A 193 -10.00 1.20 1.55
CA LEU A 193 -9.28 0.26 2.43
C LEU A 193 -10.28 -0.53 3.24
N ALA A 194 -9.94 -1.78 3.57
CA ALA A 194 -10.69 -2.58 4.51
C ALA A 194 -9.76 -3.41 5.39
N SER A 195 -10.23 -3.80 6.59
CA SER A 195 -9.51 -4.75 7.45
C SER A 195 -9.21 -6.05 6.69
N PRO A 196 -7.93 -6.38 6.41
CA PRO A 196 -7.62 -7.55 5.57
C PRO A 196 -8.03 -8.88 6.20
N LEU A 197 -8.18 -8.91 7.53
CA LEU A 197 -8.57 -10.09 8.30
C LEU A 197 -10.06 -10.16 8.62
N ALA A 198 -10.89 -9.27 8.06
CA ALA A 198 -12.34 -9.29 8.25
C ALA A 198 -12.92 -10.69 7.97
N GLY A 199 -13.57 -11.29 8.96
CA GLY A 199 -14.15 -12.64 8.87
C GLY A 199 -13.14 -13.79 8.82
N CYS A 200 -11.84 -13.57 9.03
CA CYS A 200 -10.83 -14.63 9.00
C CYS A 200 -10.58 -15.28 10.36
N ASP A 201 -10.65 -14.52 11.46
CA ASP A 201 -10.21 -14.99 12.78
C ASP A 201 -11.21 -14.73 13.92
N GLY A 202 -12.44 -14.31 13.58
CA GLY A 202 -13.49 -14.06 14.57
C GLY A 202 -13.33 -12.81 15.46
N ARG A 203 -12.29 -11.98 15.28
CA ARG A 203 -12.08 -10.76 16.09
C ARG A 203 -12.88 -9.53 15.64
N GLY A 204 -13.39 -9.55 14.41
CA GLY A 204 -14.15 -8.44 13.83
C GLY A 204 -15.58 -8.42 14.35
N LEU A 205 -16.15 -7.22 14.48
CA LEU A 205 -17.55 -7.01 14.85
C LEU A 205 -18.51 -7.17 13.67
N LEU A 206 -18.02 -7.04 12.43
CA LEU A 206 -18.79 -7.25 11.20
C LEU A 206 -17.92 -7.74 10.04
N ASP A 207 -18.56 -8.22 8.96
CA ASP A 207 -17.86 -8.43 7.68
C ASP A 207 -17.83 -7.14 6.86
N ALA A 208 -16.63 -6.61 6.63
CA ALA A 208 -16.43 -5.41 5.82
C ALA A 208 -16.70 -5.62 4.31
N GLY A 209 -16.70 -6.87 3.82
CA GLY A 209 -16.83 -7.19 2.40
C GLY A 209 -18.08 -6.60 1.72
N PRO A 210 -19.30 -6.87 2.24
CA PRO A 210 -20.54 -6.31 1.70
C PRO A 210 -20.55 -4.78 1.67
N LEU A 211 -20.08 -4.12 2.74
CA LEU A 211 -20.02 -2.65 2.83
C LEU A 211 -19.05 -2.05 1.80
N VAL A 212 -17.90 -2.69 1.58
CA VAL A 212 -16.95 -2.26 0.53
C VAL A 212 -17.58 -2.36 -0.86
N ALA A 213 -18.24 -3.48 -1.15
CA ALA A 213 -18.88 -3.70 -2.45
C ALA A 213 -20.05 -2.73 -2.69
N GLU A 214 -20.83 -2.44 -1.65
CA GLU A 214 -21.88 -1.42 -1.71
C GLU A 214 -21.31 -0.01 -1.89
N LEU A 215 -20.28 0.35 -1.13
CA LEU A 215 -19.62 1.65 -1.26
C LEU A 215 -19.02 1.86 -2.65
N ASP A 216 -18.35 0.86 -3.22
CA ASP A 216 -17.76 0.97 -4.55
C ASP A 216 -18.82 1.18 -5.64
N ARG A 217 -19.91 0.41 -5.61
CA ARG A 217 -21.04 0.57 -6.54
C ARG A 217 -21.72 1.92 -6.38
N SER A 218 -22.03 2.32 -5.15
CA SER A 218 -22.72 3.58 -4.86
C SER A 218 -21.87 4.81 -5.14
N LEU A 219 -20.54 4.71 -4.96
CA LEU A 219 -19.58 5.72 -5.39
C LEU A 219 -19.61 5.88 -6.91
N CYS A 220 -19.51 4.79 -7.66
CA CYS A 220 -19.52 4.83 -9.13
C CYS A 220 -20.85 5.32 -9.72
N ALA A 221 -21.96 5.16 -8.98
CA ALA A 221 -23.29 5.62 -9.37
C ALA A 221 -23.46 7.16 -9.24
N ARG A 222 -22.50 7.88 -8.67
CA ARG A 222 -22.56 9.32 -8.41
C ARG A 222 -21.51 10.07 -9.26
N PRO A 223 -21.86 10.56 -10.46
CA PRO A 223 -20.91 11.19 -11.38
C PRO A 223 -20.13 12.36 -10.78
N GLU A 224 -20.75 13.12 -9.86
CA GLU A 224 -20.12 14.23 -9.16
C GLU A 224 -18.93 13.80 -8.30
N LEU A 225 -18.95 12.56 -7.77
CA LEU A 225 -17.85 12.03 -6.97
C LEU A 225 -16.64 11.59 -7.81
N ALA A 226 -16.75 11.54 -9.14
CA ALA A 226 -15.59 11.39 -10.02
C ALA A 226 -14.62 12.59 -9.93
N ALA A 227 -15.09 13.75 -9.44
CA ALA A 227 -14.26 14.93 -9.20
C ALA A 227 -13.39 14.81 -7.93
N LEU A 228 -13.55 13.75 -7.12
CA LEU A 228 -12.70 13.52 -5.96
C LEU A 228 -11.23 13.42 -6.39
N PRO A 229 -10.31 14.10 -5.69
CA PRO A 229 -8.89 13.96 -5.93
C PRO A 229 -8.48 12.49 -5.85
N GLY A 230 -7.55 12.04 -6.70
CA GLY A 230 -7.00 10.70 -6.63
C GLY A 230 -6.15 10.43 -5.40
N ARG A 231 -6.21 11.29 -4.38
CA ARG A 231 -5.69 11.04 -3.03
C ARG A 231 -6.78 10.86 -1.98
N PHE A 232 -8.03 11.21 -2.26
CA PHE A 232 -9.14 11.05 -1.32
C PHE A 232 -9.40 9.57 -1.02
N LEU A 233 -9.21 9.13 0.23
CA LEU A 233 -9.18 7.72 0.62
C LEU A 233 -10.37 7.38 1.52
N PHE A 234 -11.00 6.23 1.24
CA PHE A 234 -12.01 5.64 2.10
C PHE A 234 -11.40 4.51 2.97
N ALA A 235 -11.98 4.26 4.15
CA ALA A 235 -11.64 3.10 4.97
C ALA A 235 -12.89 2.45 5.61
N VAL A 236 -12.95 1.12 5.56
CA VAL A 236 -14.02 0.30 6.13
C VAL A 236 -13.37 -0.69 7.10
N ASP A 237 -13.29 -0.32 8.37
CA ASP A 237 -12.78 -1.21 9.41
C ASP A 237 -13.83 -2.24 9.82
N ASP A 238 -13.40 -3.39 10.33
CA ASP A 238 -14.26 -4.44 10.88
C ASP A 238 -14.42 -4.37 12.40
N GLY A 239 -13.77 -3.41 13.06
CA GLY A 239 -13.84 -3.16 14.50
C GLY A 239 -12.49 -3.34 15.22
N ARG A 240 -11.47 -3.82 14.52
CA ARG A 240 -10.11 -4.03 15.09
C ARG A 240 -9.27 -2.77 15.09
N GLY A 241 -9.62 -1.79 14.27
CA GLY A 241 -8.82 -0.60 14.05
C GLY A 241 -7.63 -0.81 13.12
N ASP A 242 -7.61 -1.89 12.33
CA ASP A 242 -6.57 -2.21 11.35
C ASP A 242 -6.33 -1.07 10.37
N VAL A 243 -7.42 -0.45 9.89
CA VAL A 243 -7.39 0.60 8.87
C VAL A 243 -7.90 1.95 9.39
N ALA A 244 -8.57 1.98 10.53
CA ALA A 244 -9.06 3.21 11.17
C ALA A 244 -7.93 4.23 11.43
N GLY A 245 -6.78 3.76 11.91
CA GLY A 245 -5.61 4.62 12.19
C GLY A 245 -4.75 4.99 10.97
N LEU A 246 -5.17 4.62 9.75
CA LEU A 246 -4.44 4.98 8.52
C LEU A 246 -4.80 6.38 7.98
N GLY A 247 -5.64 7.12 8.70
CA GLY A 247 -5.95 8.51 8.38
C GLY A 247 -6.74 8.69 7.09
N ALA A 248 -7.69 7.80 6.78
CA ALA A 248 -8.60 7.96 5.64
C ALA A 248 -9.44 9.24 5.75
N ASP A 249 -9.85 9.85 4.62
CA ASP A 249 -10.67 11.06 4.64
C ASP A 249 -12.08 10.77 5.14
N ALA A 250 -12.64 9.65 4.69
CA ALA A 250 -13.92 9.12 5.14
C ALA A 250 -13.73 7.68 5.59
N GLY A 251 -13.97 7.39 6.87
CA GLY A 251 -13.80 6.07 7.44
C GLY A 251 -14.98 5.63 8.31
N ILE A 252 -15.08 4.33 8.57
CA ILE A 252 -15.92 3.81 9.65
C ILE A 252 -15.11 2.92 10.58
N LEU A 253 -15.48 2.95 11.86
CA LEU A 253 -15.01 2.01 12.88
C LEU A 253 -16.22 1.43 13.60
N PRO A 254 -16.50 0.12 13.46
CA PRO A 254 -17.55 -0.55 14.22
C PRO A 254 -17.32 -0.44 15.73
N LEU A 255 -18.39 -0.10 16.46
CA LEU A 255 -18.43 -0.07 17.93
C LEU A 255 -19.26 -1.22 18.50
N ALA A 256 -20.22 -1.69 17.71
CA ALA A 256 -21.05 -2.86 17.97
C ALA A 256 -21.41 -3.51 16.61
N PRO A 257 -21.97 -4.74 16.59
CA PRO A 257 -22.33 -5.41 15.34
C PRO A 257 -23.30 -4.65 14.43
N ASP A 258 -24.11 -3.74 14.99
CA ASP A 258 -25.11 -2.95 14.29
C ASP A 258 -24.84 -1.43 14.30
N LEU A 259 -23.75 -0.99 14.94
CA LEU A 259 -23.43 0.43 15.15
C LEU A 259 -21.99 0.76 14.77
N VAL A 260 -21.80 1.82 13.97
CA VAL A 260 -20.47 2.31 13.57
C VAL A 260 -20.24 3.77 13.96
N ALA A 261 -19.01 4.09 14.32
CA ALA A 261 -18.49 5.45 14.35
C ALA A 261 -18.07 5.89 12.94
N VAL A 262 -18.43 7.10 12.54
CA VAL A 262 -17.91 7.70 11.31
C VAL A 262 -16.63 8.47 11.65
N LEU A 263 -15.57 8.19 10.91
CA LEU A 263 -14.28 8.87 11.02
C LEU A 263 -14.12 9.86 9.88
N VAL A 264 -13.62 11.06 10.19
CA VAL A 264 -13.30 12.09 9.20
C VAL A 264 -11.83 12.47 9.36
N ALA A 265 -11.06 12.32 8.28
CA ALA A 265 -9.60 12.47 8.29
C ALA A 265 -8.89 11.62 9.38
N GLY A 266 -9.43 10.43 9.67
CA GLY A 266 -8.92 9.50 10.69
C GLY A 266 -9.30 9.84 12.14
N ALA A 267 -10.06 10.90 12.38
CA ALA A 267 -10.53 11.27 13.70
C ALA A 267 -12.01 10.91 13.91
N ASP A 268 -12.38 10.57 15.14
CA ASP A 268 -13.78 10.34 15.50
C ASP A 268 -14.60 11.63 15.34
N SER A 269 -15.57 11.61 14.43
CA SER A 269 -16.43 12.77 14.15
C SER A 269 -17.55 12.98 15.20
N GLY A 270 -17.71 12.03 16.12
CA GLY A 270 -18.84 11.95 17.04
C GLY A 270 -20.16 11.53 16.38
N LEU A 271 -20.16 11.23 15.06
CA LEU A 271 -21.32 10.65 14.39
C LEU A 271 -21.39 9.15 14.65
N ARG A 272 -22.60 8.68 14.96
CA ARG A 272 -22.93 7.26 15.15
C ARG A 272 -24.13 6.92 14.28
N VAL A 273 -23.94 5.92 13.43
CA VAL A 273 -24.98 5.48 12.49
C VAL A 273 -25.11 3.96 12.54
N PRO A 274 -26.32 3.42 12.29
CA PRO A 274 -26.48 1.99 12.05
C PRO A 274 -25.58 1.53 10.91
N VAL A 275 -25.17 0.26 10.90
CA VAL A 275 -24.35 -0.31 9.82
C VAL A 275 -24.99 -0.12 8.44
N SER A 276 -26.32 -0.18 8.34
CA SER A 276 -27.07 0.07 7.10
C SER A 276 -26.89 1.50 6.53
N GLU A 277 -26.54 2.46 7.38
CA GLU A 277 -26.34 3.87 7.03
C GLU A 277 -24.86 4.24 6.86
N ALA A 278 -23.94 3.27 7.03
CA ALA A 278 -22.50 3.51 6.94
C ALA A 278 -22.07 4.00 5.55
N VAL A 279 -22.57 3.37 4.48
CA VAL A 279 -22.25 3.75 3.10
C VAL A 279 -22.81 5.13 2.74
N PRO A 280 -24.10 5.44 3.00
CA PRO A 280 -24.63 6.79 2.86
C PRO A 280 -23.80 7.85 3.58
N ALA A 281 -23.39 7.59 4.83
CA ALA A 281 -22.60 8.53 5.61
C ALA A 281 -21.21 8.79 5.01
N LEU A 282 -20.51 7.75 4.52
CA LEU A 282 -19.22 7.90 3.85
C LEU A 282 -19.32 8.72 2.56
N LEU A 283 -20.38 8.52 1.78
CA LEU A 283 -20.63 9.30 0.56
C LEU A 283 -21.01 10.75 0.88
N ALA A 284 -21.72 11.00 1.99
CA ALA A 284 -22.01 12.35 2.47
C ALA A 284 -20.72 13.10 2.86
N VAL A 285 -19.79 12.44 3.56
CA VAL A 285 -18.45 13.02 3.86
C VAL A 285 -17.72 13.41 2.58
N ALA A 286 -17.74 12.55 1.55
CA ALA A 286 -17.10 12.83 0.27
C ALA A 286 -17.75 14.00 -0.48
N GLY A 287 -19.08 14.04 -0.54
CA GLY A 287 -19.84 15.15 -1.14
C GLY A 287 -19.60 16.47 -0.40
N ALA A 288 -19.60 16.43 0.93
CA ALA A 288 -19.32 17.58 1.77
C ALA A 288 -17.91 18.13 1.52
N PHE A 289 -16.91 17.26 1.38
CA PHE A 289 -15.55 17.70 1.02
C PHE A 289 -15.50 18.42 -0.34
N LEU A 290 -16.20 17.91 -1.36
CA LEU A 290 -16.26 18.59 -2.67
C LEU A 290 -16.96 19.95 -2.58
N ALA A 291 -18.00 20.07 -1.76
CA ALA A 291 -18.67 21.36 -1.53
C ALA A 291 -17.74 22.37 -0.84
N GLU A 292 -16.96 21.94 0.15
CA GLU A 292 -15.95 22.78 0.80
C GLU A 292 -14.83 23.19 -0.15
N LEU A 293 -14.40 22.28 -1.04
CA LEU A 293 -13.41 22.61 -2.09
C LEU A 293 -13.93 23.71 -3.02
N ALA A 294 -15.16 23.57 -3.51
CA ALA A 294 -15.79 24.54 -4.40
C ALA A 294 -15.89 25.94 -3.76
N GLY A 295 -16.13 26.01 -2.45
CA GLY A 295 -16.22 27.27 -1.71
C GLY A 295 -14.88 27.89 -1.27
N SER A 296 -13.81 27.08 -1.17
CA SER A 296 -12.54 27.53 -0.57
C SER A 296 -11.58 28.23 -1.54
N GLY A 297 -11.66 27.93 -2.84
CA GLY A 297 -10.67 28.37 -3.82
C GLY A 297 -9.26 27.79 -3.62
N VAL A 298 -9.08 26.84 -2.68
CA VAL A 298 -7.79 26.20 -2.38
C VAL A 298 -7.73 24.82 -3.02
N ALA A 299 -6.67 24.56 -3.79
CA ALA A 299 -6.41 23.26 -4.37
C ALA A 299 -5.78 22.31 -3.33
N VAL A 300 -6.61 21.58 -2.60
CA VAL A 300 -6.18 20.48 -1.71
C VAL A 300 -6.71 19.13 -2.18
N TRP A 301 -6.06 18.06 -1.72
CA TRP A 301 -6.35 16.71 -2.18
C TRP A 301 -6.96 15.81 -1.08
N ARG A 302 -7.01 16.31 0.15
CA ARG A 302 -7.39 15.59 1.37
C ARG A 302 -8.16 16.53 2.30
N ILE A 303 -9.06 15.99 3.12
CA ILE A 303 -9.80 16.79 4.12
C ILE A 303 -8.83 17.42 5.13
N GLY A 304 -7.84 16.66 5.60
CA GLY A 304 -6.86 17.15 6.58
C GLY A 304 -5.93 18.27 6.06
N GLU A 305 -5.88 18.52 4.74
CA GLU A 305 -5.14 19.65 4.17
C GLU A 305 -5.95 20.96 4.21
N LEU A 306 -7.28 20.90 4.43
CA LEU A 306 -8.11 22.08 4.61
C LEU A 306 -7.93 22.63 6.04
N PRO A 307 -7.63 23.93 6.22
CA PRO A 307 -7.66 24.55 7.55
C PRO A 307 -9.03 24.34 8.19
N GLY A 308 -9.13 23.72 9.37
CA GLY A 308 -10.41 23.39 10.00
C GLY A 308 -11.33 22.46 9.19
N GLY A 309 -10.79 21.75 8.19
CA GLY A 309 -11.56 20.99 7.21
C GLY A 309 -12.45 19.92 7.81
N SER A 310 -11.90 19.12 8.72
CA SER A 310 -12.65 18.03 9.37
C SER A 310 -13.89 18.55 10.09
N GLY A 311 -13.78 19.67 10.82
CA GLY A 311 -14.91 20.25 11.55
C GLY A 311 -16.01 20.76 10.63
N ARG A 312 -15.63 21.46 9.55
CA ARG A 312 -16.60 21.96 8.55
C ARG A 312 -17.30 20.84 7.80
N VAL A 313 -16.56 19.81 7.38
CA VAL A 313 -17.13 18.64 6.72
C VAL A 313 -18.11 17.93 7.64
N VAL A 314 -17.76 17.71 8.92
CA VAL A 314 -18.66 17.09 9.90
C VAL A 314 -19.91 17.94 10.13
N ALA A 315 -19.78 19.27 10.23
CA ALA A 315 -20.93 20.17 10.39
C ALA A 315 -21.89 20.08 9.19
N ARG A 316 -21.35 20.04 7.97
CA ARG A 316 -22.13 19.88 6.74
C ARG A 316 -22.84 18.54 6.67
N VAL A 317 -22.15 17.44 6.98
CA VAL A 317 -22.75 16.09 7.04
C VAL A 317 -23.86 16.04 8.08
N ARG A 318 -23.66 16.63 9.26
CA ARG A 318 -24.72 16.72 10.29
C ARG A 318 -25.95 17.45 9.79
N ALA A 319 -25.79 18.56 9.07
CA ALA A 319 -26.90 19.31 8.50
C ALA A 319 -27.66 18.50 7.43
N GLU A 320 -26.93 17.79 6.56
CA GLU A 320 -27.52 16.93 5.52
C GLU A 320 -28.25 15.71 6.11
N VAL A 321 -27.68 15.10 7.16
CA VAL A 321 -28.28 13.98 7.89
C VAL A 321 -29.51 14.42 8.68
N ALA A 322 -29.48 15.60 9.32
CA ALA A 322 -30.64 16.16 10.01
C ALA A 322 -31.81 16.51 9.06
N GLY A 323 -31.51 16.75 7.78
CA GLY A 323 -32.51 16.97 6.73
C GLY A 323 -32.92 15.71 5.95
N SER A 324 -32.30 14.56 6.22
CA SER A 324 -32.52 13.28 5.50
C SER A 324 -33.06 12.20 6.45
N ALA A 325 -33.60 11.10 5.91
CA ALA A 325 -34.10 9.96 6.69
C ALA A 325 -32.99 9.07 7.30
N VAL A 326 -31.77 9.58 7.45
CA VAL A 326 -30.64 8.85 8.05
C VAL A 326 -30.80 8.89 9.55
N THR A 327 -30.96 7.73 10.18
CA THR A 327 -31.21 7.65 11.63
C THR A 327 -29.89 7.81 12.38
N LEU A 328 -29.70 8.94 13.05
CA LEU A 328 -28.64 9.07 14.07
C LEU A 328 -29.05 8.25 15.28
N ALA A 329 -28.24 7.28 15.67
CA ALA A 329 -28.44 6.60 16.94
C ALA A 329 -28.28 7.63 18.07
N GLY A 330 -29.24 7.67 18.99
CA GLY A 330 -29.21 8.60 20.11
C GLY A 330 -27.87 8.51 20.83
N ALA A 331 -27.20 9.66 21.01
CA ALA A 331 -25.99 9.78 21.80
C ALA A 331 -26.32 9.55 23.29
N SER A 332 -26.66 8.32 23.67
CA SER A 332 -26.20 7.84 24.96
C SER A 332 -24.68 7.84 24.90
N ALA A 333 -24.00 8.08 26.02
CA ALA A 333 -22.55 8.16 26.17
C ALA A 333 -21.84 6.81 25.88
N ALA A 334 -22.17 6.15 24.78
CA ALA A 334 -21.41 5.06 24.19
C ALA A 334 -20.05 5.64 23.81
N ALA A 335 -19.02 5.13 24.49
CA ALA A 335 -17.67 5.62 24.56
C ALA A 335 -17.18 6.30 23.27
N ARG A 336 -16.58 7.50 23.40
CA ARG A 336 -15.66 8.01 22.39
C ARG A 336 -14.66 6.89 22.08
N VAL A 337 -14.17 6.81 20.84
CA VAL A 337 -13.11 5.85 20.53
C VAL A 337 -11.88 6.23 21.36
N GLU A 338 -11.68 5.56 22.50
CA GLU A 338 -10.52 5.77 23.37
C GLU A 338 -9.30 5.14 22.71
N THR A 339 -8.23 5.93 22.59
CA THR A 339 -6.92 5.42 22.21
C THR A 339 -6.39 4.49 23.31
N PRO A 340 -5.78 3.33 22.99
CA PRO A 340 -5.19 2.49 24.02
C PRO A 340 -4.09 3.28 24.75
N ALA A 341 -4.24 3.46 26.07
CA ALA A 341 -3.21 4.06 26.90
C ALA A 341 -1.98 3.13 26.96
N GLY A 342 -0.94 3.47 26.19
CA GLY A 342 0.32 2.74 26.15
C GLY A 342 1.52 3.67 26.27
N ALA A 343 2.14 3.66 27.45
CA ALA A 343 3.40 4.29 27.86
C ALA A 343 3.45 5.84 27.88
N SER A 344 3.52 6.36 29.10
CA SER A 344 3.75 7.76 29.50
C SER A 344 4.74 8.50 28.58
N ALA A 345 4.22 9.53 27.89
CA ALA A 345 5.04 10.58 27.32
C ALA A 345 5.58 11.45 28.47
N THR A 346 6.90 11.47 28.62
CA THR A 346 7.61 12.45 29.43
C THR A 346 7.28 13.87 28.95
N ALA A 347 7.13 14.77 29.92
CA ALA A 347 6.70 16.16 29.77
C ALA A 347 7.43 16.93 28.64
N PRO A 348 6.74 17.88 27.97
CA PRO A 348 7.36 18.72 26.96
C PRO A 348 8.41 19.65 27.58
N VAL A 349 9.58 19.70 26.95
CA VAL A 349 10.61 20.73 27.16
C VAL A 349 10.12 22.02 26.52
N GLU A 350 9.99 23.07 27.34
CA GLU A 350 9.71 24.44 26.91
C GLU A 350 10.86 24.94 26.01
N THR A 351 10.50 25.54 24.87
CA THR A 351 11.43 26.35 24.05
C THR A 351 10.81 27.74 23.89
N PRO A 352 11.59 28.84 24.04
CA PRO A 352 11.01 30.16 24.29
C PRO A 352 10.39 30.82 23.05
N ALA A 353 9.37 31.62 23.33
CA ALA A 353 8.53 32.36 22.39
C ALA A 353 9.29 33.36 21.52
N GLY A 354 9.07 33.27 20.20
CA GLY A 354 9.28 34.36 19.25
C GLY A 354 7.95 35.05 18.98
N THR A 355 7.86 36.33 19.33
CA THR A 355 6.66 37.16 19.24
C THR A 355 6.30 37.51 17.79
N ALA A 356 5.15 37.01 17.32
CA ALA A 356 4.41 37.57 16.19
C ALA A 356 2.95 37.75 16.61
N ALA A 357 2.47 38.99 16.56
CA ALA A 357 1.15 39.38 17.05
C ALA A 357 0.00 38.71 16.26
N PRO A 358 -1.08 38.28 16.92
CA PRO A 358 -2.23 37.69 16.25
C PRO A 358 -3.13 38.77 15.61
N LEU A 359 -3.56 38.51 14.37
CA LEU A 359 -4.66 39.24 13.73
C LEU A 359 -6.00 38.77 14.34
N PRO A 360 -7.02 39.64 14.43
CA PRO A 360 -8.23 39.36 15.23
C PRO A 360 -9.09 38.26 14.60
N ALA A 361 -9.47 37.29 15.43
CA ALA A 361 -10.45 36.27 15.11
C ALA A 361 -11.85 36.92 15.03
N THR A 362 -12.53 36.74 13.90
CA THR A 362 -13.98 36.93 13.83
C THR A 362 -14.66 35.64 14.28
N ASP A 363 -15.54 35.76 15.28
CA ASP A 363 -16.37 34.70 15.85
C ASP A 363 -17.02 33.82 14.78
N ALA A 364 -16.75 32.51 14.85
CA ALA A 364 -17.51 31.47 14.16
C ALA A 364 -17.95 30.43 15.19
N GLY A 365 -19.22 30.03 15.09
CA GLY A 365 -20.01 29.41 16.14
C GLY A 365 -19.47 28.10 16.72
N ALA A 366 -20.03 27.77 17.89
CA ALA A 366 -19.83 26.56 18.68
C ALA A 366 -19.30 25.35 17.88
N GLY A 367 -17.99 25.13 17.94
CA GLY A 367 -17.33 24.02 17.29
C GLY A 367 -17.71 22.69 17.94
N ALA A 368 -18.22 21.74 17.16
CA ALA A 368 -18.28 20.35 17.59
C ALA A 368 -16.85 19.87 17.85
N GLU A 369 -16.52 19.57 19.11
CA GLU A 369 -15.21 19.00 19.45
C GLU A 369 -15.04 17.66 18.73
N LEU A 370 -14.14 17.63 17.74
CA LEU A 370 -13.69 16.38 17.13
C LEU A 370 -12.90 15.56 18.15
N GLY A 371 -13.03 14.23 18.08
CA GLY A 371 -12.14 13.35 18.83
C GLY A 371 -10.70 13.42 18.32
N GLU A 372 -9.75 12.90 19.10
CA GLU A 372 -8.38 12.72 18.62
C GLU A 372 -8.33 11.73 17.44
N PRO A 373 -7.31 11.82 16.56
CA PRO A 373 -7.07 10.80 15.55
C PRO A 373 -6.97 9.41 16.19
N VAL A 374 -7.65 8.43 15.58
CA VAL A 374 -7.57 7.05 16.06
C VAL A 374 -6.13 6.57 15.92
N ALA A 375 -5.53 6.14 17.03
CA ALA A 375 -4.18 5.62 17.03
C ALA A 375 -4.10 4.37 16.13
N PRO A 376 -3.01 4.20 15.36
CA PRO A 376 -2.82 2.99 14.57
C PRO A 376 -2.75 1.76 15.49
N HIS A 377 -3.48 0.71 15.10
CA HIS A 377 -3.49 -0.55 15.86
C HIS A 377 -2.07 -1.16 15.93
N PRO A 378 -1.64 -1.76 17.05
CA PRO A 378 -0.30 -2.36 17.18
C PRO A 378 0.01 -3.43 16.13
N ALA A 379 -1.01 -4.13 15.61
CA ALA A 379 -0.89 -5.09 14.50
C ALA A 379 -0.80 -4.44 13.10
N ALA A 380 -0.73 -3.11 13.00
CA ALA A 380 -0.58 -2.37 11.75
C ALA A 380 0.82 -2.51 11.10
N ARG A 381 1.50 -3.63 11.30
CA ARG A 381 2.71 -4.03 10.58
C ARG A 381 2.42 -5.02 9.45
N GLY A 382 1.14 -5.39 9.28
CA GLY A 382 0.69 -6.40 8.34
C GLY A 382 0.86 -7.81 8.93
N PRO A 383 -0.14 -8.69 8.81
CA PRO A 383 -0.04 -10.02 9.37
C PRO A 383 0.90 -10.90 8.53
N VAL A 384 1.79 -11.63 9.20
CA VAL A 384 2.69 -12.63 8.61
C VAL A 384 2.57 -13.91 9.43
N GLY A 385 2.50 -15.05 8.73
CA GLY A 385 2.33 -16.36 9.35
C GLY A 385 0.88 -16.82 9.41
N VAL A 386 0.68 -17.96 10.06
CA VAL A 386 -0.65 -18.56 10.23
C VAL A 386 -1.45 -17.77 11.27
N ILE A 387 -2.67 -17.41 10.89
CA ILE A 387 -3.57 -16.57 11.67
C ILE A 387 -4.73 -17.45 12.10
N GLU A 388 -4.75 -17.71 13.39
CA GLU A 388 -5.71 -18.61 14.03
C GLU A 388 -7.01 -17.88 14.35
N PRO A 389 -8.17 -18.51 14.13
CA PRO A 389 -9.42 -17.99 14.64
C PRO A 389 -9.42 -18.01 16.17
N VAL A 390 -9.94 -16.92 16.75
CA VAL A 390 -10.23 -16.86 18.17
C VAL A 390 -11.43 -17.79 18.43
N ARG A 391 -11.16 -18.93 19.06
CA ARG A 391 -12.24 -19.80 19.56
C ARG A 391 -12.95 -19.09 20.71
N GLY A 392 -14.26 -18.89 20.58
CA GLY A 392 -15.07 -18.39 21.69
C GLY A 392 -14.99 -19.34 22.89
N HIS A 393 -14.87 -18.80 24.10
CA HIS A 393 -15.06 -19.53 25.35
C HIS A 393 -16.55 -19.94 25.45
N GLY A 394 -16.99 -20.93 24.68
CA GLY A 394 -18.40 -21.34 24.65
C GLY A 394 -18.81 -22.30 23.53
N ASP A 395 -18.08 -22.35 22.42
CA ASP A 395 -18.43 -23.23 21.30
C ASP A 395 -17.90 -24.66 21.51
N ARG A 396 -18.48 -25.38 22.47
CA ARG A 396 -18.56 -26.85 22.36
C ARG A 396 -19.72 -27.16 21.43
N LYS A 397 -19.43 -27.60 20.20
CA LYS A 397 -20.46 -28.16 19.32
C LYS A 397 -20.63 -29.65 19.58
N GLU A 398 -21.90 -30.06 19.62
CA GLU A 398 -22.36 -31.43 19.59
C GLU A 398 -21.85 -32.13 18.32
N ASP A 399 -21.40 -33.38 18.50
CA ASP A 399 -20.81 -34.23 17.48
C ASP A 399 -21.81 -34.51 16.35
N GLY A 400 -21.53 -33.99 15.14
CA GLY A 400 -22.35 -34.17 13.94
C GLY A 400 -21.50 -34.28 12.66
N ASP A 401 -21.62 -35.45 12.03
CA ASP A 401 -21.01 -35.98 10.79
C ASP A 401 -20.76 -34.99 9.63
N GLY A 402 -19.52 -34.99 9.12
CA GLY A 402 -19.28 -35.08 7.66
C GLY A 402 -18.89 -33.83 6.87
N GLY A 403 -18.84 -32.64 7.46
CA GLY A 403 -18.35 -31.43 6.81
C GLY A 403 -17.31 -30.75 7.68
N GLY A 404 -16.06 -30.58 7.18
CA GLY A 404 -14.96 -30.01 7.95
C GLY A 404 -15.39 -28.76 8.72
N ASP A 405 -15.15 -28.78 10.04
CA ASP A 405 -15.59 -27.75 10.97
C ASP A 405 -15.16 -26.36 10.48
N PRO A 406 -16.10 -25.40 10.29
CA PRO A 406 -15.76 -24.01 10.00
C PRO A 406 -14.78 -23.41 11.02
N GLY A 407 -14.68 -23.99 12.23
CA GLY A 407 -13.71 -23.64 13.27
C GLY A 407 -12.25 -24.05 13.02
N ASP A 408 -11.94 -24.80 11.94
CA ASP A 408 -10.57 -25.26 11.63
C ASP A 408 -9.93 -24.57 10.41
N ARG A 409 -10.61 -23.55 9.85
CA ARG A 409 -10.02 -22.70 8.80
C ARG A 409 -9.19 -21.59 9.41
N VAL A 410 -8.02 -21.36 8.82
CA VAL A 410 -7.06 -20.32 9.16
C VAL A 410 -6.88 -19.36 7.99
N ALA A 411 -6.28 -18.21 8.26
CA ALA A 411 -5.73 -17.35 7.22
C ALA A 411 -4.20 -17.40 7.23
N LEU A 412 -3.57 -17.25 6.07
CA LEU A 412 -2.12 -17.13 5.95
C LEU A 412 -1.76 -15.70 5.56
N GLY A 413 -1.08 -15.00 6.47
CA GLY A 413 -0.49 -13.69 6.22
C GLY A 413 0.88 -13.82 5.57
N ILE A 414 1.14 -13.06 4.52
CA ILE A 414 2.34 -13.16 3.69
C ILE A 414 2.90 -11.75 3.48
N ALA A 415 4.12 -11.52 3.93
CA ALA A 415 4.86 -10.34 3.55
C ALA A 415 5.47 -10.54 2.17
N VAL A 416 5.33 -9.51 1.33
CA VAL A 416 5.95 -9.47 0.00
C VAL A 416 7.16 -8.56 0.09
N PRO A 417 8.40 -9.07 -0.06
CA PRO A 417 9.60 -8.25 -0.05
C PRO A 417 9.46 -7.02 -0.94
N LEU A 418 9.60 -5.83 -0.32
CA LEU A 418 9.47 -4.52 -0.96
C LEU A 418 8.13 -4.26 -1.68
N GLY A 419 7.11 -5.08 -1.40
CA GLY A 419 5.82 -5.07 -2.09
C GLY A 419 5.90 -5.47 -3.56
N ARG A 420 6.90 -6.25 -4.00
CA ARG A 420 7.06 -6.65 -5.41
C ARG A 420 6.74 -8.12 -5.60
N LEU A 421 5.64 -8.42 -6.29
CA LEU A 421 5.26 -9.77 -6.71
C LEU A 421 5.71 -10.01 -8.15
N THR A 422 6.45 -11.09 -8.39
CA THR A 422 6.67 -11.58 -9.76
C THR A 422 5.41 -12.24 -10.29
N ALA A 423 5.28 -12.35 -11.62
CA ALA A 423 4.16 -13.08 -12.23
C ALA A 423 4.06 -14.53 -11.71
N ALA A 424 5.21 -15.21 -11.52
CA ALA A 424 5.24 -16.57 -10.97
C ALA A 424 4.72 -16.62 -9.52
N GLN A 425 5.13 -15.69 -8.66
CA GLN A 425 4.62 -15.59 -7.28
C GLN A 425 3.11 -15.30 -7.26
N ALA A 426 2.61 -14.44 -8.14
CA ALA A 426 1.19 -14.15 -8.27
C ALA A 426 0.38 -15.38 -8.72
N GLU A 427 0.90 -16.18 -9.64
CA GLU A 427 0.30 -17.46 -10.05
C GLU A 427 0.29 -18.49 -8.90
N LEU A 428 1.37 -18.56 -8.11
CA LEU A 428 1.41 -19.39 -6.89
C LEU A 428 0.30 -18.99 -5.92
N LEU A 429 0.19 -17.70 -5.59
CA LEU A 429 -0.84 -17.16 -4.69
C LEU A 429 -2.26 -17.44 -5.21
N ALA A 430 -2.50 -17.23 -6.51
CA ALA A 430 -3.79 -17.49 -7.14
C ALA A 430 -4.20 -18.97 -7.09
N GLY A 431 -3.23 -19.88 -6.96
CA GLY A 431 -3.46 -21.31 -6.81
C GLY A 431 -3.87 -21.77 -5.41
N LEU A 432 -3.76 -20.92 -4.38
CA LEU A 432 -3.99 -21.32 -2.98
C LEU A 432 -5.44 -21.19 -2.53
N ALA A 433 -6.17 -20.21 -3.06
CA ALA A 433 -7.56 -19.93 -2.68
C ALA A 433 -8.33 -19.28 -3.83
N ASN A 434 -9.62 -19.02 -3.63
CA ASN A 434 -10.48 -18.33 -4.61
C ASN A 434 -10.22 -16.81 -4.69
N GLU A 435 -9.67 -16.23 -3.63
CA GLU A 435 -9.38 -14.82 -3.49
C GLU A 435 -8.12 -14.64 -2.64
N VAL A 436 -7.34 -13.60 -2.93
CA VAL A 436 -6.34 -13.07 -2.02
C VAL A 436 -6.71 -11.65 -1.59
N ARG A 437 -6.25 -11.24 -0.42
CA ARG A 437 -6.51 -9.90 0.12
C ARG A 437 -5.21 -9.12 0.22
N LEU A 438 -5.08 -8.07 -0.57
CA LEU A 438 -3.96 -7.15 -0.53
C LEU A 438 -4.05 -6.28 0.72
N THR A 439 -2.92 -6.04 1.37
CA THR A 439 -2.90 -5.26 2.61
C THR A 439 -2.35 -3.84 2.38
N PRO A 440 -2.75 -2.84 3.20
CA PRO A 440 -2.11 -1.52 3.21
C PRO A 440 -0.63 -1.54 3.60
N TRP A 441 -0.12 -2.70 4.03
CA TRP A 441 1.29 -2.90 4.41
C TRP A 441 2.10 -3.56 3.29
N ARG A 442 1.54 -3.64 2.08
CA ARG A 442 2.19 -4.23 0.90
C ARG A 442 2.44 -5.75 1.06
N GLY A 443 1.55 -6.43 1.78
CA GLY A 443 1.50 -7.87 1.89
C GLY A 443 0.21 -8.45 1.31
N VAL A 444 0.03 -9.74 1.51
CA VAL A 444 -1.13 -10.51 1.05
C VAL A 444 -1.66 -11.38 2.21
N VAL A 445 -2.97 -11.52 2.30
CA VAL A 445 -3.63 -12.51 3.16
C VAL A 445 -4.37 -13.50 2.27
N VAL A 446 -4.18 -14.79 2.53
CA VAL A 446 -4.92 -15.89 1.91
C VAL A 446 -5.89 -16.46 2.95
N PRO A 447 -7.20 -16.18 2.84
CA PRO A 447 -8.17 -16.64 3.81
C PRO A 447 -8.65 -18.08 3.53
N GLY A 448 -9.14 -18.75 4.57
CA GLY A 448 -9.96 -19.96 4.42
C GLY A 448 -9.18 -21.24 4.10
N LEU A 449 -7.90 -21.31 4.43
CA LEU A 449 -7.09 -22.52 4.31
C LEU A 449 -7.32 -23.44 5.51
N THR A 450 -7.18 -24.75 5.35
CA THR A 450 -6.93 -25.64 6.50
C THR A 450 -5.53 -25.39 7.06
N ARG A 451 -5.27 -25.80 8.31
CA ARG A 451 -3.93 -25.69 8.92
C ARG A 451 -2.84 -26.40 8.11
N ALA A 452 -3.18 -27.59 7.57
CA ALA A 452 -2.25 -28.37 6.75
C ALA A 452 -1.95 -27.66 5.42
N GLU A 453 -2.98 -27.16 4.73
CA GLU A 453 -2.80 -26.37 3.50
C GLU A 453 -1.99 -25.09 3.77
N ALA A 454 -2.23 -24.40 4.89
CA ALA A 454 -1.50 -23.20 5.26
C ALA A 454 -0.01 -23.51 5.52
N ALA A 455 0.30 -24.62 6.20
CA ALA A 455 1.67 -25.05 6.45
C ALA A 455 2.41 -25.43 5.15
N GLU A 456 1.76 -26.19 4.26
CA GLU A 456 2.33 -26.55 2.95
C GLU A 456 2.53 -25.30 2.07
N ALA A 457 1.52 -24.43 2.01
CA ALA A 457 1.60 -23.17 1.29
C ALA A 457 2.73 -22.29 1.81
N ALA A 458 2.92 -22.20 3.14
CA ALA A 458 3.99 -21.41 3.73
C ALA A 458 5.37 -21.86 3.24
N VAL A 459 5.65 -23.17 3.24
CA VAL A 459 6.92 -23.72 2.74
C VAL A 459 7.11 -23.42 1.25
N ARG A 460 6.07 -23.64 0.43
CA ARG A 460 6.14 -23.40 -1.02
C ARG A 460 6.34 -21.93 -1.37
N LEU A 461 5.66 -21.02 -0.66
CA LEU A 461 5.79 -19.58 -0.84
C LEU A 461 7.17 -19.08 -0.37
N ALA A 462 7.67 -19.59 0.74
CA ALA A 462 9.02 -19.31 1.23
C ALA A 462 10.10 -19.72 0.20
N GLY A 463 9.97 -20.92 -0.38
CA GLY A 463 10.85 -21.37 -1.48
C GLY A 463 10.78 -20.49 -2.74
N ALA A 464 9.71 -19.71 -2.91
CA ALA A 464 9.55 -18.72 -3.98
C ALA A 464 9.99 -17.30 -3.58
N GLY A 465 10.58 -17.12 -2.40
CA GLY A 465 11.06 -15.83 -1.89
C GLY A 465 9.99 -14.92 -1.29
N LEU A 466 8.83 -15.46 -0.91
CA LEU A 466 7.83 -14.73 -0.12
C LEU A 466 8.02 -15.01 1.37
N VAL A 467 7.59 -14.08 2.22
CA VAL A 467 7.87 -14.15 3.65
C VAL A 467 6.63 -14.61 4.39
N THR A 468 6.73 -15.77 5.02
CA THR A 468 5.64 -16.40 5.81
C THR A 468 6.02 -16.61 7.27
N ASP A 469 7.27 -16.33 7.63
CA ASP A 469 7.74 -16.30 9.01
C ASP A 469 7.68 -14.86 9.55
N PRO A 470 6.92 -14.57 10.62
CA PRO A 470 6.86 -13.24 11.22
C PRO A 470 8.22 -12.72 11.69
N ASP A 471 9.15 -13.61 12.06
CA ASP A 471 10.49 -13.28 12.56
C ASP A 471 11.50 -13.05 11.44
N SER A 472 11.07 -13.05 10.17
CA SER A 472 11.96 -12.77 9.05
C SER A 472 12.53 -11.34 9.11
N PRO A 473 13.82 -11.14 8.77
CA PRO A 473 14.41 -9.80 8.70
C PRO A 473 13.77 -8.90 7.63
N TRP A 474 13.06 -9.49 6.66
CA TRP A 474 12.24 -8.78 5.69
C TRP A 474 11.02 -8.09 6.31
N THR A 475 10.55 -8.54 7.48
CA THR A 475 9.43 -7.91 8.19
C THR A 475 9.77 -6.45 8.50
N GLY A 476 8.88 -5.53 8.10
CA GLY A 476 9.06 -4.09 8.29
C GLY A 476 10.03 -3.41 7.30
N VAL A 477 10.59 -4.13 6.33
CA VAL A 477 11.44 -3.55 5.28
C VAL A 477 10.59 -2.97 4.16
N SER A 478 10.89 -1.74 3.77
CA SER A 478 10.25 -1.10 2.62
C SER A 478 11.24 -0.27 1.82
N ALA A 479 10.92 -0.01 0.55
CA ALA A 479 11.72 0.84 -0.31
C ALA A 479 10.83 1.69 -1.23
N CYS A 480 11.33 2.85 -1.65
CA CYS A 480 10.77 3.55 -2.78
C CYS A 480 11.12 2.83 -4.11
N THR A 481 10.70 3.37 -5.25
CA THR A 481 10.97 2.75 -6.56
C THR A 481 12.47 2.59 -6.83
N GLY A 482 13.30 3.53 -6.38
CA GLY A 482 14.73 3.50 -6.65
C GLY A 482 15.09 3.68 -8.12
N ARG A 483 16.37 3.50 -8.45
CA ARG A 483 16.79 3.21 -9.83
C ARG A 483 16.40 1.75 -10.18
N PRO A 484 16.24 1.43 -11.47
CA PRO A 484 16.20 2.35 -12.62
C PRO A 484 14.85 3.09 -12.77
N GLY A 485 13.79 2.67 -12.06
CA GLY A 485 12.42 3.17 -12.30
C GLY A 485 12.11 4.62 -11.89
N CYS A 486 13.03 5.29 -11.18
CA CYS A 486 12.90 6.69 -10.78
C CYS A 486 14.15 7.50 -11.15
N ALA A 487 14.01 8.42 -12.11
CA ALA A 487 15.09 9.31 -12.55
C ALA A 487 15.65 10.23 -11.43
N LYS A 488 14.91 10.42 -10.33
CA LYS A 488 15.35 11.23 -9.18
C LYS A 488 16.15 10.42 -8.17
N SER A 489 16.20 9.10 -8.32
CA SER A 489 16.91 8.22 -7.40
C SER A 489 18.41 8.27 -7.66
N LEU A 490 19.18 8.30 -6.58
CA LEU A 490 20.64 8.28 -6.61
C LEU A 490 21.20 6.85 -6.58
N ALA A 491 20.43 5.88 -6.10
CA ALA A 491 20.85 4.48 -5.99
C ALA A 491 19.73 3.49 -6.41
N ASP A 492 20.09 2.23 -6.62
CA ASP A 492 19.15 1.11 -6.69
C ASP A 492 18.85 0.60 -5.28
N VAL A 493 18.01 1.36 -4.58
CA VAL A 493 17.71 1.09 -3.17
C VAL A 493 17.01 -0.24 -2.92
N ARG A 494 16.44 -0.86 -3.96
CA ARG A 494 15.76 -2.15 -3.83
C ARG A 494 16.77 -3.29 -3.88
N ALA A 495 17.74 -3.22 -4.79
CA ALA A 495 18.85 -4.15 -4.83
C ALA A 495 19.72 -4.04 -3.56
N ASP A 496 19.98 -2.81 -3.11
CA ASP A 496 20.76 -2.56 -1.90
C ASP A 496 20.06 -3.06 -0.63
N ALA A 497 18.75 -2.84 -0.50
CA ALA A 497 17.97 -3.39 0.60
C ALA A 497 18.04 -4.92 0.65
N ALA A 498 17.89 -5.59 -0.50
CA ALA A 498 17.99 -7.05 -0.58
C ALA A 498 19.39 -7.55 -0.20
N SER A 499 20.43 -6.83 -0.61
CA SER A 499 21.82 -7.16 -0.28
C SER A 499 22.08 -7.05 1.23
N VAL A 500 21.60 -5.99 1.88
CA VAL A 500 21.71 -5.84 3.34
C VAL A 500 20.97 -6.94 4.09
N ILE A 501 19.74 -7.26 3.69
CA ILE A 501 18.98 -8.32 4.36
C ILE A 501 19.66 -9.68 4.19
N GLY A 502 20.22 -9.98 3.01
CA GLY A 502 20.99 -11.21 2.81
C GLY A 502 22.24 -11.30 3.69
N LEU A 503 22.90 -10.17 4.00
CA LEU A 503 24.00 -10.14 4.98
C LEU A 503 23.52 -10.41 6.41
N VAL A 504 22.37 -9.86 6.79
CA VAL A 504 21.76 -10.09 8.11
C VAL A 504 21.35 -11.56 8.28
N GLU A 505 20.77 -12.17 7.25
CA GLU A 505 20.40 -13.60 7.26
C GLU A 505 21.63 -14.51 7.39
N ALA A 506 22.70 -14.23 6.63
CA ALA A 506 23.94 -14.98 6.72
C ALA A 506 24.60 -14.85 8.10
N ASP A 507 24.54 -13.67 8.70
CA ASP A 507 25.07 -13.40 10.03
C ASP A 507 24.26 -14.08 11.15
N ALA A 508 22.92 -14.02 11.08
CA ALA A 508 22.01 -14.70 12.00
C ALA A 508 22.12 -16.23 11.93
N ALA A 509 22.50 -16.80 10.77
CA ALA A 509 22.83 -18.21 10.67
C ALA A 509 24.18 -18.57 11.35
N SER A 510 25.09 -17.60 11.45
CA SER A 510 26.45 -17.81 12.00
C SER A 510 26.56 -17.57 13.51
N ARG A 511 25.70 -16.73 14.08
CA ARG A 511 25.61 -16.45 15.51
C ARG A 511 24.30 -17.04 16.01
N SER A 512 24.27 -17.71 17.16
CA SER A 512 23.03 -18.13 17.83
C SER A 512 22.26 -16.90 18.38
N MET A 513 21.98 -15.94 17.48
CA MET A 513 21.38 -14.64 17.76
C MET A 513 19.86 -14.82 17.78
N ARG A 514 19.20 -14.10 18.69
CA ARG A 514 17.75 -14.14 18.79
C ARG A 514 17.15 -13.61 17.48
N SER A 515 16.14 -14.31 16.95
CA SER A 515 15.26 -13.80 15.89
C SER A 515 14.89 -12.34 16.19
N PRO A 516 14.80 -11.47 15.17
CA PRO A 516 14.30 -10.12 15.35
C PRO A 516 12.87 -10.21 15.92
N GLY A 517 12.75 -10.01 17.23
CA GLY A 517 11.48 -10.13 17.93
C GLY A 517 10.46 -9.15 17.39
N THR A 518 9.19 -9.40 17.71
CA THR A 518 8.05 -8.50 17.49
C THR A 518 8.28 -7.16 18.20
N GLY A 519 9.06 -6.26 17.59
CA GLY A 519 9.58 -5.06 18.25
C GLY A 519 10.64 -4.28 17.48
N THR A 520 11.25 -4.86 16.44
CA THR A 520 12.24 -4.16 15.60
C THR A 520 11.63 -2.95 14.90
N LEU A 521 12.37 -1.86 14.75
CA LEU A 521 11.85 -0.68 14.06
C LEU A 521 11.72 -0.96 12.55
N PRO A 522 10.62 -0.54 11.89
CA PRO A 522 10.53 -0.63 10.42
C PRO A 522 11.66 0.16 9.77
N VAL A 523 12.14 -0.29 8.60
CA VAL A 523 13.17 0.40 7.82
C VAL A 523 12.63 0.80 6.44
N HIS A 524 12.98 2.01 6.00
CA HIS A 524 12.59 2.53 4.70
C HIS A 524 13.81 2.99 3.89
N TRP A 525 14.02 2.32 2.76
CA TRP A 525 15.06 2.61 1.80
C TRP A 525 14.59 3.64 0.77
N ALA A 526 15.23 4.79 0.73
CA ALA A 526 14.84 5.94 -0.07
C ALA A 526 15.96 6.40 -0.99
N GLY A 527 15.70 6.38 -2.30
CA GLY A 527 16.68 6.79 -3.30
C GLY A 527 16.96 8.29 -3.38
N CYS A 528 16.20 9.12 -2.67
CA CYS A 528 16.42 10.56 -2.56
C CYS A 528 15.70 11.11 -1.32
N GLY A 529 15.93 12.39 -1.01
CA GLY A 529 15.33 13.07 0.14
C GLY A 529 13.79 13.16 0.15
N ARG A 530 13.10 12.79 -0.92
CA ARG A 530 11.62 12.75 -0.96
C ARG A 530 11.01 11.59 -0.16
N ARG A 531 11.78 10.52 0.10
CA ARG A 531 11.34 9.34 0.87
C ARG A 531 9.95 8.82 0.45
N CYS A 532 9.75 8.69 -0.86
CA CYS A 532 8.45 8.33 -1.42
C CYS A 532 7.96 6.98 -0.90
N GLY A 533 6.77 6.94 -0.29
CA GLY A 533 6.17 5.71 0.22
C GLY A 533 6.71 5.25 1.58
N ARG A 534 7.48 6.12 2.26
CA ARG A 534 7.88 5.95 3.66
C ARG A 534 6.63 5.72 4.53
N PRO A 535 6.61 4.67 5.37
CA PRO A 535 5.56 4.49 6.36
C PRO A 535 5.43 5.69 7.32
N ALA A 536 4.24 5.86 7.89
CA ALA A 536 4.01 6.83 8.96
C ALA A 536 4.66 6.34 10.27
N GLY A 537 4.89 7.26 11.21
CA GLY A 537 5.46 6.94 12.52
C GLY A 537 6.98 6.77 12.53
N ARG A 538 7.47 6.10 13.58
CA ARG A 538 8.90 5.81 13.81
C ARG A 538 9.39 4.75 12.83
N VAL A 539 10.37 5.12 12.02
CA VAL A 539 10.95 4.31 10.94
C VAL A 539 12.42 4.70 10.81
N VAL A 540 13.29 3.70 10.65
CA VAL A 540 14.70 3.90 10.27
C VAL A 540 14.74 4.29 8.79
N ASP A 541 15.18 5.51 8.48
CA ASP A 541 15.28 5.99 7.11
C ASP A 541 16.69 5.76 6.55
N VAL A 542 16.81 4.98 5.49
CA VAL A 542 18.06 4.72 4.76
C VAL A 542 18.01 5.50 3.46
N VAL A 543 18.66 6.67 3.42
CA VAL A 543 18.54 7.63 2.33
C VAL A 543 19.81 7.69 1.50
N ALA A 544 19.71 7.41 0.20
CA ALA A 544 20.83 7.50 -0.72
C ALA A 544 21.32 8.96 -0.83
N THR A 545 22.64 9.15 -0.78
CA THR A 545 23.29 10.47 -0.84
C THR A 545 24.03 10.72 -2.14
N GLY A 546 24.26 9.68 -2.95
CA GLY A 546 25.09 9.72 -4.16
C GLY A 546 26.43 9.01 -3.97
N ASP A 547 27.01 9.13 -2.77
CA ASP A 547 28.29 8.53 -2.38
C ASP A 547 28.14 7.39 -1.34
N GLY A 548 26.91 6.88 -1.19
CA GLY A 548 26.53 5.91 -0.18
C GLY A 548 25.14 6.20 0.39
N TYR A 549 24.99 5.97 1.70
CA TYR A 549 23.73 6.11 2.41
C TYR A 549 23.87 6.94 3.69
N ARG A 550 22.76 7.56 4.08
CA ARG A 550 22.58 8.12 5.42
C ARG A 550 21.46 7.35 6.12
N VAL A 551 21.74 6.85 7.32
CA VAL A 551 20.79 6.12 8.16
C VAL A 551 20.32 7.03 9.28
N ASP A 552 19.03 7.41 9.25
CA ASP A 552 18.40 8.27 10.24
C ASP A 552 17.47 7.45 11.15
N ALA A 553 17.67 7.50 12.47
CA ALA A 553 16.81 6.82 13.46
C ALA A 553 16.80 7.61 14.79
N ASP A 554 15.62 7.87 15.35
CA ASP A 554 15.43 8.52 16.66
C ASP A 554 16.28 9.80 16.89
N GLY A 555 16.38 10.64 15.85
CA GLY A 555 17.15 11.90 15.91
C GLY A 555 18.66 11.74 15.70
N LEU A 556 19.16 10.51 15.61
CA LEU A 556 20.53 10.19 15.21
C LEU A 556 20.61 10.02 13.69
N SER A 557 21.77 10.38 13.13
CA SER A 557 22.04 10.27 11.70
C SER A 557 23.47 9.78 11.49
N LEU A 558 23.62 8.67 10.78
CA LEU A 558 24.91 8.04 10.48
C LEU A 558 25.15 8.07 8.97
N SER A 559 26.35 8.48 8.56
CA SER A 559 26.76 8.42 7.14
C SER A 559 27.55 7.15 6.89
N CYS A 560 27.16 6.40 5.87
CA CYS A 560 27.73 5.12 5.48
C CYS A 560 28.25 5.22 4.05
N ALA A 561 29.54 4.95 3.85
CA ALA A 561 30.20 5.00 2.55
C ALA A 561 29.99 3.74 1.71
N ASP A 562 29.63 2.61 2.35
CA ASP A 562 29.43 1.33 1.69
C ASP A 562 28.25 0.54 2.28
N ILE A 563 27.90 -0.56 1.61
CA ILE A 563 26.75 -1.40 1.97
C ILE A 563 26.94 -2.16 3.28
N GLY A 564 28.19 -2.49 3.66
CA GLY A 564 28.51 -3.18 4.91
C GLY A 564 28.34 -2.25 6.11
N GLN A 565 28.84 -1.01 6.01
CA GLN A 565 28.59 0.04 6.99
C GLN A 565 27.09 0.33 7.13
N THR A 566 26.38 0.35 6.01
CA THR A 566 24.92 0.56 5.98
C THR A 566 24.20 -0.59 6.69
N ALA A 567 24.59 -1.85 6.45
CA ALA A 567 24.02 -3.01 7.12
C ALA A 567 24.21 -2.95 8.64
N ALA A 568 25.42 -2.65 9.11
CA ALA A 568 25.72 -2.52 10.52
C ALA A 568 24.91 -1.39 11.19
N ALA A 569 24.80 -0.23 10.52
CA ALA A 569 24.00 0.90 11.02
C ALA A 569 22.50 0.57 11.09
N VAL A 570 21.96 -0.14 10.09
CA VAL A 570 20.56 -0.58 10.08
C VAL A 570 20.29 -1.59 11.20
N ALA A 571 21.14 -2.60 11.37
CA ALA A 571 21.00 -3.58 12.45
C ALA A 571 21.02 -2.92 13.83
N ALA A 572 21.98 -2.02 14.07
CA ALA A 572 22.06 -1.26 15.32
C ALA A 572 20.80 -0.39 15.55
N ALA A 573 20.34 0.32 14.53
CA ALA A 573 19.14 1.16 14.62
C ALA A 573 17.85 0.36 14.84
N ARG A 574 17.79 -0.89 14.36
CA ARG A 574 16.64 -1.78 14.53
C ARG A 574 16.64 -2.53 15.86
N GLY A 575 17.71 -2.42 16.65
CA GLY A 575 17.87 -3.16 17.91
C GLY A 575 18.22 -4.63 17.72
N GLU A 576 18.88 -4.97 16.61
CA GLU A 576 19.24 -6.34 16.20
C GLU A 576 20.68 -6.73 16.61
N THR A 577 21.37 -5.87 17.37
CA THR A 577 22.77 -6.07 17.85
C THR A 577 22.87 -6.54 19.28
#